data_AF-A0A1V5T9B2-F1
#
_entry.id   AF-A0A1V5T9B2-F1
#
_cell.length_a   1.000
_cell.length_b   1.000
_cell.length_c   1.000
_cell.angle_alpha   90.00
_cell.angle_beta   90.00
_cell.angle_gamma   90.00
#
_symmetry.space_group_name_H-M   'P 1'
#
loop_
_entity.id
_entity.type
_entity.pdbx_description
1 polymer ?
#
loop_
_entity_poly.entity_id
_entity_poly.type
_entity_poly.pdbx_seq_one_letter_code
_entity_poly.pdbx_strand_id
1 'polypeptide(L)'
;MDKTGWTFDPSFSAMVFPERTTNFARGQGFRNNNQVLQRFVANNQHQKALEYFGFDGTYRPKKGAGAEEYEVTDYYGSTNPETGNISYGDLAFDSYDILYNIYVKELYTQRSARNGTVAIDADFASDPNTMNLRYYPEEALGFRYAFKRNGLFYKSPLNNFKQANSYWIRVYGTDLINKRWWHFIYTIPRRW
;
A
#
# COMPACT_ATOMS: atom_id res chain seq x y z
N MET A 1 27.61 23.43 -7.56
CA MET A 1 26.62 23.84 -8.57
C MET A 1 27.18 23.47 -9.92
N ASP A 2 26.57 22.51 -10.61
CA ASP A 2 26.91 22.16 -12.00
C ASP A 2 26.45 23.32 -12.91
N LYS A 3 27.33 23.75 -13.82
CA LYS A 3 27.20 24.92 -14.70
C LYS A 3 26.43 24.64 -15.99
N THR A 4 25.47 23.71 -15.99
CA THR A 4 24.66 23.38 -17.18
C THR A 4 23.17 23.68 -17.05
N GLY A 5 22.71 24.26 -15.94
CA GLY A 5 21.33 24.77 -15.83
C GLY A 5 20.24 23.69 -15.87
N TRP A 6 20.60 22.41 -15.88
CA TRP A 6 19.67 21.31 -15.66
C TRP A 6 19.38 21.19 -14.17
N THR A 7 18.33 21.86 -13.70
CA THR A 7 17.71 21.50 -12.43
C THR A 7 17.07 20.13 -12.61
N PHE A 8 17.73 19.10 -12.08
CA PHE A 8 17.16 17.75 -11.98
C PHE A 8 15.89 17.85 -11.15
N ASP A 9 14.73 17.74 -11.79
CA ASP A 9 13.47 17.55 -11.11
C ASP A 9 13.36 16.06 -10.73
N PRO A 10 13.47 15.71 -9.42
CA PRO A 10 13.39 14.33 -8.99
C PRO A 10 11.99 13.74 -9.20
N SER A 11 10.95 14.58 -9.32
CA SER A 11 9.58 14.14 -9.58
C SER A 11 9.38 13.71 -11.04
N PHE A 12 10.02 14.40 -11.98
CA PHE A 12 9.97 14.07 -13.42
C PHE A 12 10.90 12.89 -13.77
N SER A 13 12.08 12.81 -13.15
CA SER A 13 13.05 11.74 -13.42
C SER A 13 12.65 10.37 -12.86
N ALA A 14 11.83 10.33 -11.82
CA ALA A 14 11.29 9.08 -11.28
C ALA A 14 10.33 8.37 -12.26
N MET A 15 9.77 9.08 -13.25
CA MET A 15 8.87 8.50 -14.27
C MET A 15 9.56 8.03 -15.55
N VAL A 16 10.81 8.43 -15.83
CA VAL A 16 11.47 8.15 -17.13
C VAL A 16 12.77 7.34 -16.98
N PHE A 17 13.45 7.44 -15.83
CA PHE A 17 14.75 6.78 -15.65
C PHE A 17 14.64 5.48 -14.84
N PRO A 18 15.46 4.46 -15.15
CA PRO A 18 15.54 3.23 -14.35
C PRO A 18 15.79 3.53 -12.87
N GLU A 19 15.19 2.74 -11.98
CA GLU A 19 15.27 2.90 -10.51
C GLU A 19 16.69 3.22 -10.00
N ARG A 20 17.70 2.55 -10.57
CA ARG A 20 19.10 2.73 -10.17
C ARG A 20 19.66 4.12 -10.50
N THR A 21 19.24 4.71 -11.62
CA THR A 21 19.64 6.06 -12.05
C THR A 21 18.97 7.10 -11.16
N THR A 22 17.67 6.94 -10.89
CA THR A 22 16.93 7.80 -9.97
C THR A 22 17.53 7.74 -8.56
N ASN A 23 17.88 6.54 -8.08
CA ASN A 23 18.53 6.37 -6.79
C ASN A 23 19.95 6.95 -6.75
N PHE A 24 20.70 6.84 -7.85
CA PHE A 24 22.02 7.47 -7.95
C PHE A 24 21.92 9.00 -7.88
N ALA A 25 21.02 9.61 -8.65
CA ALA A 25 20.80 11.05 -8.65
C ALA A 25 20.35 11.59 -7.28
N ARG A 26 19.65 10.77 -6.49
CA ARG A 26 19.20 11.11 -5.12
C ARG A 26 20.19 10.72 -4.02
N GLY A 27 21.45 10.44 -4.37
CA GLY A 27 22.53 10.18 -3.42
C GLY A 27 22.52 8.79 -2.79
N GLN A 28 21.65 7.87 -3.24
CA GLN A 28 21.58 6.49 -2.75
C GLN A 28 22.48 5.52 -3.53
N GLY A 29 23.20 6.01 -4.54
CA GLY A 29 24.09 5.22 -5.40
C GLY A 29 23.33 4.35 -6.41
N PHE A 30 24.06 3.52 -7.17
CA PHE A 30 23.50 2.66 -8.23
C PHE A 30 22.79 1.40 -7.66
N ARG A 31 21.77 1.62 -6.84
CA ARG A 31 21.02 0.61 -6.10
C ARG A 31 19.58 0.51 -6.61
N ASN A 32 18.99 -0.67 -6.57
CA ASN A 32 17.56 -0.82 -6.81
C ASN A 32 16.75 -0.36 -5.58
N ASN A 33 15.43 -0.20 -5.75
CA ASN A 33 14.58 0.32 -4.68
C ASN A 33 14.58 -0.56 -3.42
N ASN A 34 14.66 -1.89 -3.57
CA ASN A 34 14.73 -2.79 -2.42
C ASN A 34 16.02 -2.57 -1.62
N GLN A 35 17.16 -2.43 -2.28
CA GLN A 35 18.43 -2.15 -1.62
C GLN A 35 18.44 -0.79 -0.92
N VAL A 36 17.77 0.21 -1.48
CA VAL A 36 17.62 1.53 -0.84
C VAL A 36 16.71 1.44 0.39
N LEU A 37 15.56 0.77 0.26
CA LEU A 37 14.64 0.53 1.38
C LEU A 37 15.35 -0.17 2.54
N GLN A 38 16.06 -1.26 2.27
CA GLN A 38 16.75 -2.04 3.30
C GLN A 38 17.82 -1.23 4.04
N ARG A 39 18.43 -0.22 3.40
CA ARG A 39 19.35 0.70 4.09
C ARG A 39 18.61 1.63 5.04
N PHE A 40 17.45 2.16 4.65
CA PHE A 40 16.65 2.96 5.56
C PHE A 40 16.18 2.13 6.76
N VAL A 41 15.67 0.92 6.51
CA VAL A 41 15.24 -0.03 7.56
C VAL A 41 16.38 -0.35 8.52
N ALA A 42 17.56 -0.74 8.01
CA ALA A 42 18.73 -1.06 8.82
C ALA A 42 19.23 0.11 9.70
N ASN A 43 18.88 1.35 9.35
CA ASN A 43 19.20 2.55 10.13
C ASN A 43 18.01 3.05 10.98
N ASN A 44 16.93 2.27 11.09
CA ASN A 44 15.67 2.66 11.77
C ASN A 44 15.01 3.93 11.18
N GLN A 45 15.15 4.14 9.87
CA GLN A 45 14.69 5.33 9.15
C GLN A 45 13.45 5.07 8.28
N HIS A 46 12.48 4.32 8.80
CA HIS A 46 11.25 3.94 8.09
C HIS A 46 10.46 5.13 7.54
N GLN A 47 10.26 6.19 8.34
CA GLN A 47 9.57 7.40 7.89
C GLN A 47 10.32 8.08 6.72
N LYS A 48 11.65 8.15 6.78
CA LYS A 48 12.45 8.71 5.68
C LYS A 48 12.38 7.84 4.42
N ALA A 49 12.18 6.53 4.54
CA ALA A 49 11.94 5.69 3.38
C ALA A 49 10.62 6.05 2.68
N LEU A 50 9.55 6.30 3.44
CA LEU A 50 8.26 6.75 2.88
C LEU A 50 8.43 8.08 2.12
N GLU A 51 9.07 9.06 2.76
CA GLU A 51 9.39 10.36 2.15
C GLU A 51 10.26 10.21 0.90
N TYR A 52 11.25 9.33 0.95
CA TYR A 52 12.13 9.05 -0.18
C TYR A 52 11.32 8.48 -1.35
N PHE A 53 10.48 7.47 -1.14
CA PHE A 53 9.71 6.87 -2.23
C PHE A 53 8.46 7.66 -2.63
N GLY A 54 8.13 8.74 -1.91
CA GLY A 54 6.96 9.58 -2.19
C GLY A 54 5.65 8.90 -1.78
N PHE A 55 5.68 8.06 -0.74
CA PHE A 55 4.50 7.39 -0.21
C PHE A 55 3.92 8.20 0.94
N ASP A 56 2.71 8.73 0.73
CA ASP A 56 1.99 9.47 1.77
C ASP A 56 1.64 8.55 2.94
N GLY A 57 1.83 9.07 4.16
CA GLY A 57 1.43 8.44 5.41
C GLY A 57 2.54 8.46 6.48
N THR A 58 2.29 7.73 7.56
CA THR A 58 3.17 7.72 8.73
C THR A 58 3.58 6.30 9.08
N TYR A 59 4.86 6.12 9.38
CA TYR A 59 5.36 4.88 9.97
C TYR A 59 4.84 4.74 11.40
N ARG A 60 4.15 3.65 11.66
CA ARG A 60 3.59 3.29 12.95
C ARG A 60 3.83 1.79 13.13
N PRO A 61 4.87 1.37 13.85
CA PRO A 61 5.30 -0.04 13.88
C PRO A 61 4.22 -0.99 14.39
N LYS A 62 3.39 -0.50 15.32
CA LYS A 62 2.34 -1.28 15.99
C LYS A 62 0.96 -0.70 15.74
N LYS A 63 -0.01 -1.59 15.50
CA LYS A 63 -1.42 -1.19 15.34
C LYS A 63 -1.96 -0.58 16.66
N GLY A 64 -2.90 0.36 16.55
CA GLY A 64 -3.52 1.00 17.72
C GLY A 64 -4.52 0.12 18.46
N ALA A 65 -4.85 0.52 19.69
CA ALA A 65 -5.89 -0.11 20.49
C ALA A 65 -7.23 -0.17 19.74
N GLY A 66 -7.96 -1.28 19.89
CA GLY A 66 -9.23 -1.56 19.16
C GLY A 66 -9.09 -2.46 17.92
N ALA A 67 -7.87 -2.88 17.58
CA ALA A 67 -7.60 -3.93 16.59
C ALA A 67 -7.14 -5.25 17.21
N GLU A 68 -7.32 -5.37 18.53
CA GLU A 68 -6.74 -6.39 19.42
C GLU A 68 -7.39 -7.77 19.31
N GLU A 69 -8.50 -7.90 18.58
CA GLU A 69 -9.20 -9.19 18.41
C GLU A 69 -8.34 -10.25 17.69
N TYR A 70 -7.21 -9.84 17.09
CA TYR A 70 -6.16 -10.72 16.61
C TYR A 70 -4.83 -10.26 17.20
N GLU A 71 -4.17 -11.11 18.00
CA GLU A 71 -2.89 -10.88 18.71
C GLU A 71 -1.67 -10.65 17.79
N VAL A 72 -1.81 -9.88 16.72
CA VAL A 72 -0.71 -9.54 15.82
C VAL A 72 -0.46 -8.05 15.94
N THR A 73 0.57 -7.70 16.71
CA THR A 73 1.03 -6.30 16.86
C THR A 73 1.51 -5.72 15.54
N ASP A 74 2.00 -6.61 14.66
CA ASP A 74 2.63 -6.28 13.41
C ASP A 74 1.59 -6.31 12.29
N TYR A 75 1.61 -5.31 11.44
CA TYR A 75 0.66 -5.16 10.36
C TYR A 75 1.35 -4.51 9.16
N TYR A 76 0.73 -4.64 7.98
CA TYR A 76 1.27 -4.05 6.77
C TYR A 76 0.92 -2.55 6.70
N GLY A 77 -0.37 -2.23 6.59
CA GLY A 77 -0.83 -0.85 6.53
C GLY A 77 -2.29 -0.74 6.91
N SER A 78 -2.72 0.49 7.15
CA SER A 78 -4.11 0.83 7.40
C SER A 78 -4.35 2.29 7.11
N THR A 79 -5.53 2.60 6.57
CA THR A 79 -5.99 3.97 6.41
C THR A 79 -7.12 4.25 7.39
N ASN A 80 -7.06 5.38 8.08
CA ASN A 80 -8.19 5.84 8.86
C ASN A 80 -9.34 6.24 7.90
N PRO A 81 -10.51 5.58 7.95
CA PRO A 81 -11.58 5.79 6.98
C PRO A 81 -12.28 7.16 7.14
N GLU A 82 -12.10 7.85 8.26
CA GLU A 82 -12.70 9.17 8.51
C GLU A 82 -11.79 10.31 8.04
N THR A 83 -10.46 10.13 8.15
CA THR A 83 -9.48 11.19 7.85
C THR A 83 -8.68 10.95 6.56
N GLY A 84 -8.62 9.70 6.09
CA GLY A 84 -7.76 9.29 4.98
C GLY A 84 -6.27 9.22 5.33
N ASN A 85 -5.92 9.31 6.61
CA ASN A 85 -4.53 9.21 7.05
C ASN A 85 -4.03 7.77 6.94
N ILE A 86 -2.99 7.56 6.14
CA ILE A 86 -2.36 6.25 5.93
C ILE A 86 -1.31 6.02 7.02
N SER A 87 -1.30 4.82 7.58
CA SER A 87 -0.27 4.33 8.50
C SER A 87 0.35 3.04 7.97
N TYR A 88 1.67 2.90 8.10
CA TYR A 88 2.43 1.72 7.69
C TYR A 88 3.06 1.05 8.90
N GLY A 89 2.85 -0.26 9.07
CA GLY A 89 3.52 -1.06 10.08
C GLY A 89 4.78 -1.73 9.57
N ASP A 90 5.47 -2.45 10.44
CA ASP A 90 6.80 -3.02 10.15
C ASP A 90 6.79 -3.97 8.94
N LEU A 91 5.73 -4.77 8.80
CA LEU A 91 5.60 -5.73 7.70
C LEU A 91 5.57 -5.06 6.32
N ALA A 92 5.19 -3.78 6.22
CA ALA A 92 5.25 -3.07 4.94
C ALA A 92 6.68 -2.86 4.42
N PHE A 93 7.69 -2.88 5.30
CA PHE A 93 9.07 -2.54 4.96
C PHE A 93 9.95 -3.75 4.62
N ASP A 94 9.39 -4.97 4.62
CA ASP A 94 10.07 -6.22 4.24
C ASP A 94 10.65 -6.16 2.82
N SER A 95 9.94 -5.52 1.90
CA SER A 95 10.46 -5.27 0.55
C SER A 95 9.76 -4.07 -0.10
N TYR A 96 10.42 -3.48 -1.12
CA TYR A 96 9.84 -2.36 -1.85
C TYR A 96 8.51 -2.73 -2.53
N ASP A 97 8.38 -3.95 -3.05
CA ASP A 97 7.15 -4.39 -3.69
C ASP A 97 6.02 -4.59 -2.67
N ILE A 98 6.31 -5.01 -1.43
CA ILE A 98 5.31 -5.02 -0.36
C ILE A 98 4.90 -3.58 -0.03
N LEU A 99 5.87 -2.69 0.22
CA LEU A 99 5.58 -1.30 0.55
C LEU A 99 4.73 -0.62 -0.52
N TYR A 100 5.07 -0.83 -1.79
CA TYR A 100 4.34 -0.25 -2.91
C TYR A 100 2.92 -0.86 -3.07
N ASN A 101 2.78 -2.17 -2.88
CA ASN A 101 1.47 -2.82 -2.87
C ASN A 101 0.55 -2.20 -1.80
N ILE A 102 1.06 -2.07 -0.58
CA ILE A 102 0.33 -1.48 0.54
C ILE A 102 -0.02 -0.02 0.26
N TYR A 103 0.91 0.80 -0.23
CA TYR A 103 0.59 2.17 -0.65
C TYR A 103 -0.56 2.20 -1.66
N VAL A 104 -0.53 1.36 -2.71
CA VAL A 104 -1.58 1.31 -3.73
C VAL A 104 -2.94 0.87 -3.15
N LYS A 105 -2.95 -0.09 -2.21
CA LYS A 105 -4.16 -0.52 -1.50
C LYS A 105 -4.71 0.61 -0.63
N GLU A 106 -3.87 1.22 0.20
CA GLU A 106 -4.28 2.26 1.15
C GLU A 106 -4.68 3.57 0.46
N LEU A 107 -4.05 3.89 -0.67
CA LEU A 107 -4.40 5.05 -1.49
C LEU A 107 -5.85 5.00 -1.99
N TYR A 108 -6.42 3.81 -2.21
CA TYR A 108 -7.83 3.66 -2.54
C TYR A 108 -8.69 4.18 -1.37
N THR A 109 -8.47 3.65 -0.17
CA THR A 109 -9.22 4.03 1.03
C THR A 109 -9.03 5.50 1.38
N GLN A 110 -7.82 6.05 1.21
CA GLN A 110 -7.57 7.46 1.42
C GLN A 110 -8.43 8.33 0.50
N ARG A 111 -8.55 7.97 -0.78
CA ARG A 111 -9.37 8.73 -1.74
C ARG A 111 -10.85 8.64 -1.36
N SER A 112 -11.33 7.46 -1.00
CA SER A 112 -12.71 7.28 -0.54
C SER A 112 -13.00 8.11 0.71
N ALA A 113 -12.11 8.08 1.71
CA ALA A 113 -12.22 8.86 2.94
C ALA A 113 -12.27 10.37 2.65
N ARG A 114 -11.33 10.89 1.86
CA ARG A 114 -11.28 12.31 1.48
C ARG A 114 -12.50 12.77 0.68
N ASN A 115 -13.14 11.85 -0.05
CA ASN A 115 -14.33 12.13 -0.84
C ASN A 115 -15.63 11.85 -0.06
N GLY A 116 -15.57 11.31 1.16
CA GLY A 116 -16.75 10.90 1.92
C GLY A 116 -17.50 9.70 1.30
N THR A 117 -16.82 8.84 0.54
CA THR A 117 -17.40 7.71 -0.21
C THR A 117 -16.89 6.35 0.28
N VAL A 118 -16.43 6.26 1.53
CA VAL A 118 -16.00 4.98 2.12
C VAL A 118 -17.14 3.98 2.08
N ALA A 119 -16.88 2.80 1.54
CA ALA A 119 -17.85 1.72 1.54
C ALA A 119 -17.99 1.15 2.95
N ILE A 120 -19.08 1.54 3.61
CA ILE A 120 -19.45 1.00 4.92
C ILE A 120 -20.69 0.11 4.80
N ASP A 121 -20.69 -0.97 5.56
CA ASP A 121 -21.88 -1.78 5.76
C ASP A 121 -22.59 -1.34 7.05
N ALA A 122 -23.73 -0.68 6.89
CA ALA A 122 -24.46 -0.05 7.99
C ALA A 122 -25.06 -1.08 8.96
N ASP A 123 -25.31 -2.31 8.52
CA ASP A 123 -25.92 -3.35 9.36
C ASP A 123 -24.98 -3.73 10.52
N PHE A 124 -23.67 -3.66 10.28
CA PHE A 124 -22.65 -3.90 11.30
C PHE A 124 -22.33 -2.67 12.15
N ALA A 125 -22.80 -1.47 11.78
CA ALA A 125 -22.46 -0.24 12.50
C ALA A 125 -23.13 -0.12 13.88
N SER A 126 -24.19 -0.90 14.13
CA SER A 126 -25.01 -0.82 15.34
C SER A 126 -24.60 -1.80 16.45
N ASP A 127 -23.89 -2.89 16.12
CA ASP A 127 -23.41 -3.87 17.09
C ASP A 127 -21.92 -3.62 17.43
N PRO A 128 -21.58 -3.24 18.68
CA PRO A 128 -20.20 -3.01 19.11
C PRO A 128 -19.26 -4.19 18.87
N ASN A 129 -19.75 -5.43 18.88
CA ASN A 129 -18.93 -6.63 18.68
C ASN A 129 -18.56 -6.82 17.21
N THR A 130 -19.36 -6.31 16.28
CA THR A 130 -19.12 -6.44 14.84
C THR A 130 -18.82 -5.12 14.16
N MET A 131 -18.73 -4.03 14.92
CA MET A 131 -18.58 -2.67 14.38
C MET A 131 -17.36 -2.54 13.46
N ASN A 132 -16.30 -3.33 13.67
CA ASN A 132 -15.14 -3.35 12.78
C ASN A 132 -15.44 -3.98 11.40
N LEU A 133 -16.40 -4.90 11.29
CA LEU A 133 -16.83 -5.51 10.03
C LEU A 133 -17.45 -4.48 9.08
N ARG A 134 -17.98 -3.36 9.61
CA ARG A 134 -18.56 -2.29 8.78
C ARG A 134 -17.59 -1.75 7.73
N TYR A 135 -16.27 -1.82 7.97
CA TYR A 135 -15.24 -1.34 7.04
C TYR A 135 -14.67 -2.43 6.12
N TYR A 136 -15.09 -3.68 6.28
CA TYR A 136 -14.61 -4.79 5.44
C TYR A 136 -14.93 -4.60 3.94
N PRO A 137 -16.06 -3.99 3.54
CA PRO A 137 -16.29 -3.68 2.13
C PRO A 137 -15.19 -2.76 1.57
N GLU A 138 -14.82 -1.69 2.27
CA GLU A 138 -13.74 -0.79 1.85
C GLU A 138 -12.38 -1.50 1.76
N GLU A 139 -12.04 -2.32 2.76
CA GLU A 139 -10.82 -3.13 2.76
C GLU A 139 -10.76 -4.06 1.53
N ALA A 140 -11.86 -4.77 1.25
CA ALA A 140 -11.98 -5.64 0.10
C ALA A 140 -11.81 -4.89 -1.23
N LEU A 141 -12.39 -3.68 -1.33
CA LEU A 141 -12.27 -2.82 -2.50
C LEU A 141 -10.84 -2.29 -2.69
N GLY A 142 -10.14 -1.96 -1.61
CA GLY A 142 -8.71 -1.60 -1.64
C GLY A 142 -7.84 -2.75 -2.15
N PHE A 143 -8.03 -3.96 -1.65
CA PHE A 143 -7.31 -5.14 -2.17
C PHE A 143 -7.68 -5.46 -3.62
N ARG A 144 -8.94 -5.28 -4.03
CA ARG A 144 -9.34 -5.39 -5.44
C ARG A 144 -8.65 -4.34 -6.32
N TYR A 145 -8.49 -3.12 -5.81
CA TYR A 145 -7.80 -2.04 -6.50
C TYR A 145 -6.31 -2.35 -6.71
N ALA A 146 -5.66 -2.88 -5.68
CA ALA A 146 -4.28 -3.36 -5.74
C ALA A 146 -4.14 -4.59 -6.66
N PHE A 147 -5.06 -5.56 -6.59
CA PHE A 147 -5.08 -6.74 -7.47
C PHE A 147 -5.00 -6.38 -8.96
N LYS A 148 -5.80 -5.39 -9.39
CA LYS A 148 -5.79 -4.89 -10.79
C LYS A 148 -4.47 -4.23 -11.21
N ARG A 149 -3.55 -4.02 -10.26
CA ARG A 149 -2.25 -3.37 -10.42
C ARG A 149 -1.08 -4.24 -9.97
N ASN A 150 -1.30 -5.54 -9.72
CA ASN A 150 -0.26 -6.45 -9.20
C ASN A 150 1.05 -6.43 -10.01
N GLY A 151 1.00 -6.14 -11.31
CA GLY A 151 2.17 -5.98 -12.17
C GLY A 151 3.14 -4.86 -11.73
N LEU A 152 2.68 -3.88 -10.95
CA LEU A 152 3.52 -2.81 -10.41
C LEU A 152 4.42 -3.28 -9.26
N PHE A 153 4.05 -4.39 -8.60
CA PHE A 153 4.71 -4.96 -7.43
C PHE A 153 4.70 -6.49 -7.50
N TYR A 154 5.14 -7.02 -8.64
CA TYR A 154 5.03 -8.44 -8.99
C TYR A 154 5.82 -9.39 -8.08
N LYS A 155 6.77 -8.88 -7.27
CA LYS A 155 7.50 -9.68 -6.27
C LYS A 155 6.84 -9.64 -4.89
N SER A 156 5.76 -8.88 -4.71
CA SER A 156 5.01 -8.88 -3.47
C SER A 156 4.38 -10.27 -3.24
N PRO A 157 4.61 -10.92 -2.09
CA PRO A 157 3.96 -12.18 -1.76
C PRO A 157 2.48 -12.01 -1.37
N LEU A 158 2.00 -10.78 -1.25
CA LEU A 158 0.62 -10.49 -0.86
C LEU A 158 -0.37 -10.90 -1.95
N ASN A 159 -1.22 -11.88 -1.62
CA ASN A 159 -2.26 -12.35 -2.52
C ASN A 159 -3.50 -11.45 -2.43
N ASN A 160 -3.45 -10.31 -3.11
CA ASN A 160 -4.53 -9.31 -3.14
C ASN A 160 -5.88 -9.88 -3.60
N PHE A 161 -5.89 -10.87 -4.49
CA PHE A 161 -7.12 -11.56 -4.91
C PHE A 161 -7.77 -12.28 -3.72
N LYS A 162 -6.99 -13.09 -3.01
CA LYS A 162 -7.48 -13.85 -1.85
C LYS A 162 -7.91 -12.90 -0.72
N GLN A 163 -7.14 -11.85 -0.46
CA GLN A 163 -7.48 -10.87 0.57
C GLN A 163 -8.80 -10.16 0.24
N ALA A 164 -8.97 -9.65 -0.99
CA ALA A 164 -10.19 -8.98 -1.42
C ALA A 164 -11.44 -9.86 -1.20
N ASN A 165 -11.39 -11.13 -1.61
CA ASN A 165 -12.51 -12.04 -1.40
C ASN A 165 -12.69 -12.40 0.09
N SER A 166 -11.62 -12.56 0.86
CA SER A 166 -11.74 -12.92 2.29
C SER A 166 -12.48 -11.88 3.12
N TYR A 167 -12.25 -10.59 2.87
CA TYR A 167 -13.00 -9.50 3.50
C TYR A 167 -14.44 -9.45 3.01
N TRP A 168 -14.66 -9.59 1.70
CA TRP A 168 -16.00 -9.50 1.10
C TRP A 168 -16.93 -10.67 1.49
N ILE A 169 -16.42 -11.91 1.51
CA ILE A 169 -17.19 -13.11 1.88
C ILE A 169 -17.71 -13.00 3.31
N ARG A 170 -16.91 -12.44 4.22
CA ARG A 170 -17.31 -12.29 5.64
C ARG A 170 -18.52 -11.36 5.84
N VAL A 171 -18.78 -10.47 4.87
CA VAL A 171 -19.90 -9.53 4.91
C VAL A 171 -21.06 -10.04 4.04
N TYR A 172 -20.77 -10.47 2.81
CA TYR A 172 -21.80 -10.74 1.79
C TYR A 172 -21.96 -12.22 1.41
N GLY A 173 -21.16 -13.12 1.98
CA GLY A 173 -21.24 -14.57 1.71
C GLY A 173 -20.88 -14.99 0.27
N THR A 174 -20.35 -14.08 -0.54
CA THR A 174 -20.03 -14.31 -1.96
C THR A 174 -18.65 -13.77 -2.33
N ASP A 175 -18.12 -14.16 -3.49
CA ASP A 175 -16.85 -13.65 -4.00
C ASP A 175 -16.99 -12.24 -4.59
N LEU A 176 -16.08 -11.33 -4.23
CA LEU A 176 -15.96 -10.02 -4.88
C LEU A 176 -15.36 -10.12 -6.28
N ILE A 177 -14.36 -10.99 -6.42
CA ILE A 177 -13.59 -11.19 -7.64
C ILE A 177 -13.65 -12.68 -7.99
N ASN A 178 -14.21 -12.99 -9.15
CA ASN A 178 -14.17 -14.35 -9.70
C ASN A 178 -12.93 -14.53 -10.56
N LYS A 179 -12.21 -15.65 -10.42
CA LYS A 179 -11.00 -15.91 -11.23
C LYS A 179 -11.38 -16.09 -12.70
N ARG A 180 -10.92 -15.18 -13.56
CA ARG A 180 -11.14 -15.26 -15.03
C ARG A 180 -9.81 -15.46 -15.75
N TRP A 181 -9.86 -16.04 -16.95
CA TRP A 181 -8.65 -16.36 -17.71
C TRP A 181 -7.79 -15.12 -17.95
N TRP A 182 -8.40 -13.97 -18.25
CA TRP A 182 -7.68 -12.72 -18.53
C TRP A 182 -7.09 -12.02 -17.31
N HIS A 183 -7.25 -12.54 -16.09
CA HIS A 183 -6.64 -11.93 -14.90
C HIS A 183 -5.11 -12.02 -14.89
N PHE A 184 -4.49 -12.86 -15.73
CA PHE A 184 -3.04 -12.83 -15.94
C PHE A 184 -2.53 -11.45 -16.41
N ILE A 185 -3.39 -10.65 -17.06
CA ILE A 185 -3.03 -9.31 -17.53
C ILE A 185 -2.59 -8.40 -16.37
N TYR A 186 -3.16 -8.61 -15.18
CA TYR A 186 -2.79 -7.88 -13.97
C TYR A 186 -1.52 -8.41 -13.31
N THR A 187 -1.07 -9.61 -13.66
CA THR A 187 0.17 -10.21 -13.13
C THR A 187 1.40 -9.95 -14.00
N ILE A 188 1.22 -9.49 -15.24
CA ILE A 188 2.34 -9.10 -16.10
C ILE A 188 3.04 -7.89 -15.47
N PRO A 189 4.37 -7.92 -15.24
CA PRO A 189 5.10 -6.78 -14.74
C PRO A 189 4.89 -5.55 -15.62
N ARG A 190 4.40 -4.45 -15.03
CA ARG A 190 4.19 -3.18 -15.74
C ARG A 190 5.14 -2.15 -15.15
N ARG A 191 6.08 -1.68 -15.97
CA ARG A 191 6.90 -0.49 -15.72
C ARG A 191 6.85 0.28 -17.04
N TRP A 192 6.25 1.46 -17.00
CA TRP A 192 6.18 2.38 -18.14
C TRP A 192 7.30 3.39 -17.95
#